data_AF-A0A198A6U6-F1
#
_entry.id   AF-A0A198A6U6-F1
#
_cell.length_a   1.000
_cell.length_b   1.000
_cell.length_c   1.000
_cell.angle_alpha   90.00
_cell.angle_beta   90.00
_cell.angle_gamma   90.00
#
_symmetry.space_group_name_H-M   'P 1'
#
loop_
_entity.id
_entity.type
_entity.pdbx_description
1 polymer ?
#
loop_
_entity_poly.entity_id
_entity_poly.type
_entity_poly.pdbx_seq_one_letter_code
_entity_poly.pdbx_strand_id
1 'polypeptide(L)'
;MKFAAFSGVLMDHSIQEAMKITKELGLDGIEIAARDHHLSPTTSRSRLKELRTLSEELQLAIPAIASYTGRFSTISDQEASATFDDFRRLLEAADQLGATMIRVLTGGPNAFLAHEYHYAKAAYWLERCAEDAKAYNMDVLVELHNESLVETADDALKLLQLVKMDRIGFIHDAGNMYITDTDYGYESVKKLGKHLKHVHVKDERRTSDGSEPGAFSNRTHRGIENFVPCLLGKGEADHSALFESLREIGYKDWVTLECHTQGSGFERLQHDFQIAQKLASGQIPM
;
A
#
# COMPACT_ATOMS: atom_id res chain seq x y z
N MET A 1 4.14 4.17 16.25
CA MET A 1 3.64 3.49 15.05
C MET A 1 2.34 2.82 15.45
N LYS A 2 1.36 2.84 14.56
CA LYS A 2 0.09 2.10 14.66
C LYS A 2 0.12 0.99 13.63
N PHE A 3 -0.49 -0.15 13.93
CA PHE A 3 -0.47 -1.30 13.04
C PHE A 3 -1.84 -1.56 12.44
N ALA A 4 -1.87 -1.82 11.14
CA ALA A 4 -3.07 -2.21 10.43
C ALA A 4 -2.90 -3.54 9.69
N ALA A 5 -4.00 -4.26 9.51
CA ALA A 5 -4.03 -5.40 8.59
C ALA A 5 -4.49 -4.92 7.22
N PHE A 6 -3.80 -5.34 6.15
CA PHE A 6 -4.38 -5.23 4.82
C PHE A 6 -5.48 -6.27 4.67
N SER A 7 -6.72 -5.83 4.49
CA SER A 7 -7.85 -6.77 4.33
C SER A 7 -7.69 -7.70 3.13
N GLY A 8 -6.84 -7.38 2.14
CA GLY A 8 -6.51 -8.30 1.05
C GLY A 8 -5.84 -9.61 1.50
N VAL A 9 -5.27 -9.66 2.71
CA VAL A 9 -4.73 -10.89 3.33
C VAL A 9 -5.86 -11.82 3.80
N LEU A 10 -7.08 -11.30 3.94
CA LEU A 10 -8.29 -11.96 4.46
C LEU A 10 -9.42 -12.01 3.42
N MET A 11 -9.09 -12.06 2.11
CA MET A 11 -10.10 -12.08 1.04
C MET A 11 -10.99 -13.31 1.00
N ASP A 12 -10.61 -14.38 1.69
CA ASP A 12 -11.44 -15.57 1.89
C ASP A 12 -12.58 -15.34 2.92
N HIS A 13 -12.53 -14.22 3.63
CA HIS A 13 -13.54 -13.79 4.59
C HIS A 13 -14.36 -12.62 4.07
N SER A 14 -15.56 -12.41 4.63
CA SER A 14 -16.25 -11.13 4.45
C SER A 14 -15.47 -9.98 5.10
N ILE A 15 -15.68 -8.73 4.64
CA ILE A 15 -15.03 -7.58 5.27
C ILE A 15 -15.36 -7.44 6.77
N GLN A 16 -16.57 -7.83 7.22
CA GLN A 16 -16.88 -7.80 8.67
C GLN A 16 -16.10 -8.84 9.46
N GLU A 17 -15.92 -10.04 8.90
CA GLU A 17 -15.06 -11.07 9.51
C GLU A 17 -13.61 -10.62 9.52
N ALA A 18 -13.12 -10.03 8.42
CA ALA A 18 -11.78 -9.46 8.36
C ALA A 18 -11.55 -8.39 9.44
N MET A 19 -12.53 -7.50 9.68
CA MET A 19 -12.48 -6.51 10.77
C MET A 19 -12.44 -7.17 12.15
N LYS A 20 -13.24 -8.22 12.38
CA LYS A 20 -13.26 -8.95 13.65
C LYS A 20 -11.94 -9.67 13.90
N ILE A 21 -11.40 -10.36 12.89
CA ILE A 21 -10.08 -11.01 12.94
C ILE A 21 -8.99 -9.97 13.26
N THR A 22 -9.00 -8.84 12.56
CA THR A 22 -8.03 -7.75 12.79
C THR A 22 -8.08 -7.25 14.23
N LYS A 23 -9.29 -7.08 14.79
CA LYS A 23 -9.46 -6.68 16.18
C LYS A 23 -9.01 -7.76 17.17
N GLU A 24 -9.34 -9.02 16.91
CA GLU A 24 -8.94 -10.16 17.73
C GLU A 24 -7.42 -10.29 17.85
N LEU A 25 -6.71 -10.06 16.74
CA LEU A 25 -5.25 -10.05 16.68
C LEU A 25 -4.63 -8.85 17.43
N GLY A 26 -5.42 -7.84 17.78
CA GLY A 26 -4.97 -6.67 18.54
C GLY A 26 -4.36 -5.55 17.69
N LEU A 27 -4.62 -5.52 16.37
CA LEU A 27 -4.19 -4.40 15.52
C LEU A 27 -5.05 -3.15 15.76
N ASP A 28 -4.48 -1.98 15.48
CA ASP A 28 -5.10 -0.67 15.70
C ASP A 28 -6.10 -0.30 14.58
N GLY A 29 -5.93 -0.88 13.39
CA GLY A 29 -6.75 -0.56 12.23
C GLY A 29 -6.76 -1.61 11.12
N ILE A 30 -7.54 -1.35 10.09
CA ILE A 30 -7.65 -2.18 8.89
C ILE A 30 -7.61 -1.31 7.64
N GLU A 31 -6.70 -1.64 6.73
CA GLU A 31 -6.67 -1.06 5.40
C GLU A 31 -7.60 -1.87 4.47
N ILE A 32 -8.61 -1.20 3.92
CA ILE A 32 -9.66 -1.88 3.15
C ILE A 32 -9.26 -1.92 1.67
N ALA A 33 -9.15 -3.12 1.13
CA ALA A 33 -8.95 -3.35 -0.29
C ALA A 33 -10.23 -2.96 -1.04
N ALA A 34 -10.13 -2.04 -2.00
CA ALA A 34 -11.25 -1.72 -2.90
C ALA A 34 -11.36 -2.78 -4.01
N ARG A 35 -11.62 -4.01 -3.59
CA ARG A 35 -11.83 -5.19 -4.42
C ARG A 35 -13.06 -5.92 -3.90
N ASP A 36 -13.95 -6.31 -4.80
CA ASP A 36 -15.08 -7.15 -4.42
C ASP A 36 -14.58 -8.46 -3.81
N HIS A 37 -15.18 -8.94 -2.73
CA HIS A 37 -16.40 -8.50 -2.04
C HIS A 37 -16.18 -7.58 -0.81
N HIS A 38 -15.01 -6.95 -0.65
CA HIS A 38 -14.72 -6.09 0.51
C HIS A 38 -15.28 -4.67 0.33
N LEU A 39 -14.93 -4.04 -0.78
CA LEU A 39 -15.36 -2.68 -1.12
C LEU A 39 -15.26 -2.47 -2.63
N SER A 40 -16.20 -1.74 -3.20
CA SER A 40 -16.19 -1.36 -4.62
C SER A 40 -16.76 0.04 -4.82
N PRO A 41 -16.50 0.69 -5.98
CA PRO A 41 -17.05 2.01 -6.30
C PRO A 41 -18.58 2.09 -6.26
N THR A 42 -19.27 0.96 -6.32
CA THR A 42 -20.74 0.87 -6.31
C THR A 42 -21.31 0.37 -4.98
N THR A 43 -20.47 0.21 -3.94
CA THR A 43 -20.91 -0.18 -2.60
C THR A 43 -21.94 0.81 -2.07
N SER A 44 -23.09 0.31 -1.61
CA SER A 44 -24.21 1.15 -1.22
C SER A 44 -23.93 1.95 0.06
N ARG A 45 -24.57 3.11 0.20
CA ARG A 45 -24.47 3.93 1.43
C ARG A 45 -24.91 3.19 2.70
N SER A 46 -25.93 2.33 2.60
CA SER A 46 -26.35 1.52 3.75
C SER A 46 -25.27 0.53 4.18
N ARG A 47 -24.56 -0.05 3.21
CA ARG A 47 -23.43 -0.94 3.44
C ARG A 47 -22.24 -0.21 4.05
N LEU A 48 -21.89 0.97 3.53
CA LEU A 48 -20.83 1.80 4.10
C LEU A 48 -21.14 2.20 5.55
N LYS A 49 -22.39 2.56 5.85
CA LYS A 49 -22.85 2.86 7.20
C LYS A 49 -22.71 1.65 8.15
N GLU A 50 -23.07 0.45 7.70
CA GLU A 50 -22.89 -0.79 8.47
C GLU A 50 -21.41 -1.00 8.82
N LEU A 51 -20.51 -0.89 7.82
CA LEU A 51 -19.08 -1.05 8.03
C LEU A 51 -18.50 0.02 8.97
N ARG A 52 -18.96 1.27 8.83
CA ARG A 52 -18.56 2.35 9.72
C ARG A 52 -18.98 2.09 11.16
N THR A 53 -20.23 1.68 11.40
CA THR A 53 -20.72 1.31 12.73
C THR A 53 -19.91 0.15 13.32
N LEU A 54 -19.64 -0.89 12.54
CA LEU A 54 -18.82 -2.01 13.00
C LEU A 54 -17.39 -1.58 13.37
N SER A 55 -16.78 -0.69 12.58
CA SER A 55 -15.45 -0.11 12.87
C SER A 55 -15.46 0.64 14.20
N GLU A 56 -16.49 1.44 14.48
CA GLU A 56 -16.65 2.17 15.74
C GLU A 56 -16.86 1.24 16.94
N GLU A 57 -17.72 0.22 16.80
CA GLU A 57 -17.96 -0.80 17.82
C GLU A 57 -16.68 -1.59 18.19
N LEU A 58 -15.88 -1.94 17.18
CA LEU A 58 -14.61 -2.62 17.37
C LEU A 58 -13.48 -1.68 17.81
N GLN A 59 -13.70 -0.36 17.82
CA GLN A 59 -12.66 0.65 17.99
C GLN A 59 -11.47 0.42 17.05
N LEU A 60 -11.78 0.14 15.79
CA LEU A 60 -10.81 -0.24 14.76
C LEU A 60 -10.75 0.87 13.70
N ALA A 61 -9.62 1.55 13.57
CA ALA A 61 -9.48 2.62 12.58
C ALA A 61 -9.42 2.08 11.16
N ILE A 62 -9.81 2.89 10.18
CA ILE A 62 -9.63 2.60 8.76
C ILE A 62 -8.65 3.62 8.21
N PRO A 63 -7.32 3.40 8.27
CA PRO A 63 -6.34 4.40 7.84
C PRO A 63 -6.47 4.78 6.37
N ALA A 64 -6.63 3.77 5.53
CA ALA A 64 -6.57 3.91 4.09
C ALA A 64 -7.57 2.99 3.37
N ILE A 65 -8.02 3.44 2.20
CA ILE A 65 -8.64 2.60 1.18
C ILE A 65 -7.58 2.26 0.13
N ALA A 66 -7.26 0.98 0.00
CA ALA A 66 -6.32 0.48 -1.01
C ALA A 66 -7.05 0.35 -2.34
N SER A 67 -7.23 1.48 -3.02
CA SER A 67 -7.84 1.50 -4.34
C SER A 67 -6.88 0.98 -5.43
N TYR A 68 -7.47 0.37 -6.45
CA TYR A 68 -6.81 -0.10 -7.68
C TYR A 68 -7.14 0.79 -8.88
N THR A 69 -7.81 1.93 -8.65
CA THR A 69 -8.05 2.97 -9.67
C THR A 69 -6.75 3.66 -10.06
N GLY A 70 -6.75 4.33 -11.22
CA GLY A 70 -5.59 5.04 -11.75
C GLY A 70 -5.01 4.33 -12.96
N ARG A 71 -3.73 3.98 -12.91
CA ARG A 71 -2.95 3.43 -14.04
C ARG A 71 -2.77 4.43 -15.19
N PHE A 72 -2.80 5.71 -14.86
CA PHE A 72 -2.92 6.83 -15.79
C PHE A 72 -1.80 6.94 -16.83
N SER A 73 -0.61 6.44 -16.52
CA SER A 73 0.58 6.64 -17.35
C SER A 73 0.48 6.02 -18.75
N THR A 74 -0.23 4.90 -18.91
CA THR A 74 -0.24 4.11 -20.16
C THR A 74 -1.63 3.91 -20.78
N ILE A 75 -2.71 4.15 -20.03
CA ILE A 75 -4.08 3.99 -20.53
C ILE A 75 -4.52 5.18 -21.39
N SER A 76 -5.57 5.02 -22.19
CA SER A 76 -6.17 6.11 -22.96
C SER A 76 -6.84 7.16 -22.06
N ASP A 77 -7.12 8.35 -22.58
CA ASP A 77 -7.79 9.40 -21.79
C ASP A 77 -9.24 9.05 -21.43
N GLN A 78 -9.89 8.22 -22.27
CA GLN A 78 -11.22 7.69 -21.98
C GLN A 78 -11.18 6.73 -20.78
N GLU A 79 -10.22 5.79 -20.77
CA GLU A 79 -10.01 4.87 -19.66
C GLU A 79 -9.59 5.61 -18.39
N ALA A 80 -8.72 6.62 -18.52
CA ALA A 80 -8.31 7.48 -17.42
C ALA A 80 -9.49 8.26 -16.83
N SER A 81 -10.40 8.76 -17.66
CA SER A 81 -11.64 9.40 -17.17
C SER A 81 -12.53 8.40 -16.43
N ALA A 82 -12.69 7.19 -16.95
CA ALA A 82 -13.55 6.16 -16.33
C ALA A 82 -13.01 5.72 -14.96
N THR A 83 -11.71 5.43 -14.85
CA THR A 83 -11.11 5.06 -13.56
C THR A 83 -11.05 6.24 -12.59
N PHE A 84 -10.99 7.48 -13.08
CA PHE A 84 -11.12 8.68 -12.26
C PHE A 84 -12.54 8.89 -11.73
N ASP A 85 -13.59 8.51 -12.48
CA ASP A 85 -14.97 8.47 -11.97
C ASP A 85 -15.12 7.44 -10.83
N ASP A 86 -14.49 6.27 -10.98
CA ASP A 86 -14.47 5.26 -9.92
C ASP A 86 -13.67 5.70 -8.69
N PHE A 87 -12.56 6.41 -8.89
CA PHE A 87 -11.81 7.04 -7.81
C PHE A 87 -12.69 8.00 -7.01
N ARG A 88 -13.47 8.87 -7.67
CA ARG A 88 -14.39 9.80 -6.99
C ARG A 88 -15.44 9.09 -6.15
N ARG A 89 -15.99 7.97 -6.64
CA ARG A 89 -16.94 7.15 -5.86
C ARG A 89 -16.26 6.51 -4.64
N LEU A 90 -15.05 5.98 -4.81
CA LEU A 90 -14.28 5.42 -3.71
C LEU A 90 -13.82 6.47 -2.71
N LEU A 91 -13.56 7.71 -3.14
CA LEU A 91 -13.26 8.84 -2.27
C LEU A 91 -14.46 9.20 -1.38
N GLU A 92 -15.68 9.24 -1.93
CA GLU A 92 -16.91 9.41 -1.15
C GLU A 92 -17.13 8.24 -0.18
N ALA A 93 -16.81 7.01 -0.59
CA ALA A 93 -16.88 5.84 0.27
C ALA A 93 -15.85 5.90 1.40
N ALA A 94 -14.62 6.32 1.11
CA ALA A 94 -13.54 6.49 2.06
C ALA A 94 -13.92 7.50 3.15
N ASP A 95 -14.52 8.64 2.77
CA ASP A 95 -15.04 9.64 3.71
C ASP A 95 -16.14 9.07 4.63
N GLN A 96 -17.11 8.34 4.08
CA GLN A 96 -18.17 7.69 4.88
C GLN A 96 -17.64 6.65 5.86
N LEU A 97 -16.56 5.95 5.48
CA LEU A 97 -15.84 5.02 6.35
C LEU A 97 -14.90 5.75 7.34
N GLY A 98 -14.66 7.04 7.12
CA GLY A 98 -13.76 7.92 7.87
C GLY A 98 -12.28 7.56 7.70
N ALA A 99 -11.92 7.08 6.51
CA ALA A 99 -10.54 6.95 6.10
C ALA A 99 -9.89 8.31 5.83
N THR A 100 -8.58 8.38 6.02
CA THR A 100 -7.80 9.62 5.84
C THR A 100 -6.87 9.58 4.64
N MET A 101 -6.74 8.40 4.02
CA MET A 101 -5.85 8.15 2.89
C MET A 101 -6.54 7.27 1.85
N ILE A 102 -6.18 7.44 0.58
CA ILE A 102 -6.62 6.58 -0.51
C ILE A 102 -5.46 6.32 -1.48
N ARG A 103 -5.19 5.05 -1.79
CA ARG A 103 -4.15 4.67 -2.76
C ARG A 103 -4.63 4.90 -4.19
N VAL A 104 -3.76 5.38 -5.07
CA VAL A 104 -4.00 5.46 -6.51
C VAL A 104 -2.80 4.87 -7.25
N LEU A 105 -3.06 4.02 -8.24
CA LEU A 105 -2.01 3.45 -9.07
C LEU A 105 -1.55 4.48 -10.11
N THR A 106 -0.24 4.65 -10.28
CA THR A 106 0.33 5.50 -11.34
C THR A 106 0.25 4.83 -12.71
N GLY A 107 0.33 3.50 -12.74
CA GLY A 107 0.47 2.69 -13.95
C GLY A 107 1.94 2.31 -14.17
N GLY A 108 2.29 1.93 -15.38
CA GLY A 108 3.65 1.54 -15.76
C GLY A 108 4.28 2.48 -16.80
N PRO A 109 5.27 2.02 -17.58
CA PRO A 109 6.01 0.77 -17.37
C PRO A 109 6.82 0.84 -16.06
N ASN A 110 7.63 -0.19 -15.77
CA ASN A 110 8.72 -0.08 -14.78
C ASN A 110 9.47 1.24 -14.96
N ALA A 111 9.89 1.85 -13.86
CA ALA A 111 10.54 3.16 -13.82
C ALA A 111 11.78 3.22 -14.74
N PHE A 112 12.59 2.16 -14.79
CA PHE A 112 13.78 2.10 -15.65
C PHE A 112 13.47 2.02 -17.17
N LEU A 113 12.20 1.80 -17.55
CA LEU A 113 11.71 1.84 -18.92
C LEU A 113 10.89 3.10 -19.20
N ALA A 114 10.64 3.92 -18.18
CA ALA A 114 9.70 5.02 -18.26
C ALA A 114 10.34 6.28 -18.86
N HIS A 115 9.70 6.78 -19.93
CA HIS A 115 9.94 8.11 -20.47
C HIS A 115 9.22 9.21 -19.68
N GLU A 116 9.65 10.47 -19.87
CA GLU A 116 9.07 11.65 -19.22
C GLU A 116 7.56 11.80 -19.44
N TYR A 117 7.05 11.43 -20.63
CA TYR A 117 5.62 11.54 -20.93
C TYR A 117 4.74 10.63 -20.06
N HIS A 118 5.27 9.49 -19.56
CA HIS A 118 4.55 8.63 -18.62
C HIS A 118 4.34 9.36 -17.28
N TYR A 119 5.39 10.01 -16.77
CA TYR A 119 5.31 10.84 -15.55
C TYR A 119 4.42 12.05 -15.73
N ALA A 120 4.53 12.76 -16.86
CA ALA A 120 3.67 13.91 -17.15
C ALA A 120 2.18 13.53 -17.17
N LYS A 121 1.84 12.40 -17.80
CA LYS A 121 0.44 11.91 -17.84
C LYS A 121 -0.04 11.45 -16.46
N ALA A 122 0.77 10.70 -15.72
CA ALA A 122 0.42 10.27 -14.37
C ALA A 122 0.23 11.46 -13.42
N ALA A 123 1.13 12.44 -13.47
CA ALA A 123 1.06 13.67 -12.67
C ALA A 123 -0.22 14.46 -12.95
N TYR A 124 -0.57 14.67 -14.24
CA TYR A 124 -1.80 15.37 -14.63
C TYR A 124 -3.06 14.78 -13.98
N TRP A 125 -3.20 13.45 -13.99
CA TRP A 125 -4.37 12.80 -13.39
C TRP A 125 -4.30 12.72 -11.86
N LEU A 126 -3.11 12.52 -11.28
CA LEU A 126 -2.94 12.55 -9.83
C LEU A 126 -3.24 13.93 -9.22
N GLU A 127 -2.89 15.02 -9.90
CA GLU A 127 -3.29 16.37 -9.46
C GLU A 127 -4.81 16.51 -9.36
N ARG A 128 -5.56 15.95 -10.32
CA ARG A 128 -7.02 15.95 -10.29
C ARG A 128 -7.57 15.10 -9.15
N CYS A 129 -6.99 13.93 -8.90
CA CYS A 129 -7.34 13.12 -7.72
C CYS A 129 -7.11 13.89 -6.42
N ALA A 130 -5.97 14.58 -6.30
CA ALA A 130 -5.62 15.37 -5.13
C ALA A 130 -6.53 16.61 -4.94
N GLU A 131 -6.97 17.24 -6.04
CA GLU A 131 -7.93 18.35 -5.99
C GLU A 131 -9.30 17.89 -5.45
N ASP A 132 -9.81 16.77 -5.93
CA ASP A 132 -11.06 16.21 -5.40
C ASP A 132 -10.91 15.75 -3.94
N ALA A 133 -9.79 15.11 -3.60
CA ALA A 133 -9.50 14.63 -2.25
C ALA A 133 -9.39 15.76 -1.20
N LYS A 134 -9.06 16.98 -1.63
CA LYS A 134 -9.00 18.16 -0.76
C LYS A 134 -10.32 18.46 -0.07
N ALA A 135 -11.45 18.26 -0.75
CA ALA A 135 -12.78 18.49 -0.18
C ALA A 135 -13.09 17.56 1.01
N TYR A 136 -12.41 16.41 1.07
CA TYR A 136 -12.56 15.38 2.10
C TYR A 136 -11.40 15.38 3.10
N ASN A 137 -10.48 16.35 3.02
CA ASN A 137 -9.25 16.39 3.82
C ASN A 137 -8.43 15.08 3.75
N MET A 138 -8.43 14.43 2.58
CA MET A 138 -7.82 13.12 2.37
C MET A 138 -6.50 13.24 1.61
N ASP A 139 -5.50 12.42 1.98
CA ASP A 139 -4.25 12.32 1.22
C ASP A 139 -4.37 11.23 0.14
N VAL A 140 -3.88 11.53 -1.07
CA VAL A 140 -3.78 10.57 -2.17
C VAL A 140 -2.40 9.96 -2.14
N LEU A 141 -2.32 8.64 -2.04
CA LEU A 141 -1.05 7.94 -1.90
C LEU A 141 -0.68 7.15 -3.16
N VAL A 142 0.59 7.22 -3.54
CA VAL A 142 1.21 6.35 -4.53
C VAL A 142 2.10 5.35 -3.83
N GLU A 143 1.93 4.07 -4.13
CA GLU A 143 2.78 3.01 -3.58
C GLU A 143 4.07 2.88 -4.38
N LEU A 144 5.20 2.75 -3.67
CA LEU A 144 6.46 2.37 -4.29
C LEU A 144 6.38 0.86 -4.62
N HIS A 145 5.93 0.54 -5.83
CA HIS A 145 5.56 -0.80 -6.23
C HIS A 145 6.39 -1.23 -7.46
N ASN A 146 6.96 -2.44 -7.44
CA ASN A 146 7.66 -2.98 -8.61
C ASN A 146 6.69 -3.16 -9.80
N GLU A 147 7.16 -3.01 -11.03
CA GLU A 147 6.33 -2.97 -12.25
C GLU A 147 5.43 -1.74 -12.38
N SER A 148 5.63 -0.73 -11.55
CA SER A 148 4.96 0.56 -11.68
C SER A 148 5.91 1.66 -12.16
N LEU A 149 5.34 2.82 -12.45
CA LEU A 149 6.06 4.05 -12.80
C LEU A 149 6.90 4.59 -11.62
N VAL A 150 6.55 4.21 -10.39
CA VAL A 150 7.20 4.66 -9.16
C VAL A 150 7.64 3.43 -8.39
N GLU A 151 8.86 2.95 -8.66
CA GLU A 151 9.44 1.78 -7.98
C GLU A 151 10.40 2.20 -6.86
N THR A 152 10.98 3.41 -6.95
CA THR A 152 11.99 3.92 -6.01
C THR A 152 11.60 5.27 -5.39
N ALA A 153 12.29 5.65 -4.31
CA ALA A 153 12.15 6.99 -3.74
C ALA A 153 12.57 8.11 -4.71
N ASP A 154 13.50 7.84 -5.65
CA ASP A 154 13.89 8.82 -6.66
C ASP A 154 12.79 9.03 -7.71
N ASP A 155 12.06 7.96 -8.07
CA ASP A 155 10.90 8.06 -8.95
C ASP A 155 9.76 8.83 -8.29
N ALA A 156 9.57 8.63 -6.99
CA ALA A 156 8.62 9.39 -6.19
C ALA A 156 8.95 10.88 -6.20
N LEU A 157 10.22 11.25 -5.98
CA LEU A 157 10.69 12.64 -6.07
C LEU A 157 10.53 13.23 -7.48
N LYS A 158 10.80 12.44 -8.53
CA LYS A 158 10.60 12.85 -9.92
C LYS A 158 9.13 13.14 -10.21
N LEU A 159 8.22 12.30 -9.73
CA LEU A 159 6.78 12.53 -9.85
C LEU A 159 6.35 13.78 -9.06
N LEU A 160 6.88 13.99 -7.85
CA LEU A 160 6.59 15.17 -7.03
C LEU A 160 6.95 16.49 -7.72
N GLN A 161 8.01 16.52 -8.53
CA GLN A 161 8.39 17.72 -9.27
C GLN A 161 7.35 18.16 -10.31
N LEU A 162 6.45 17.26 -10.72
CA LEU A 162 5.43 17.50 -11.73
C LEU A 162 4.05 17.81 -11.14
N VAL A 163 3.85 17.63 -9.84
CA VAL A 163 2.58 17.88 -9.15
C VAL A 163 2.72 19.08 -8.22
N LYS A 164 1.70 19.94 -8.19
CA LYS A 164 1.67 21.18 -7.38
C LYS A 164 0.88 21.03 -6.09
N MET A 165 0.38 19.83 -5.79
CA MET A 165 -0.54 19.56 -4.69
C MET A 165 0.18 18.94 -3.49
N ASP A 166 0.02 19.55 -2.31
CA ASP A 166 0.64 19.08 -1.06
C ASP A 166 0.02 17.79 -0.48
N ARG A 167 -1.13 17.35 -1.02
CA ARG A 167 -1.88 16.15 -0.55
C ARG A 167 -1.50 14.86 -1.27
N ILE A 168 -0.38 14.87 -2.00
CA ILE A 168 0.18 13.66 -2.61
C ILE A 168 1.29 13.14 -1.69
N GLY A 169 1.13 11.90 -1.26
CA GLY A 169 2.08 11.17 -0.43
C GLY A 169 2.42 9.81 -1.01
N PHE A 170 3.25 9.07 -0.30
CA PHE A 170 3.72 7.77 -0.71
C PHE A 170 3.51 6.71 0.36
N ILE A 171 3.25 5.50 -0.12
CA ILE A 171 3.35 4.26 0.64
C ILE A 171 4.74 3.69 0.39
N HIS A 172 5.55 3.60 1.44
CA HIS A 172 6.83 2.88 1.38
C HIS A 172 6.56 1.39 1.58
N ASP A 173 6.94 0.57 0.61
CA ASP A 173 6.77 -0.89 0.66
C ASP A 173 8.12 -1.57 0.47
N ALA A 174 8.72 -2.01 1.58
CA ALA A 174 10.04 -2.63 1.55
C ALA A 174 10.09 -3.94 0.76
N GLY A 175 8.99 -4.69 0.65
CA GLY A 175 8.96 -5.93 -0.14
C GLY A 175 9.03 -5.65 -1.63
N ASN A 176 8.25 -4.67 -2.10
CA ASN A 176 8.31 -4.20 -3.49
C ASN A 176 9.65 -3.57 -3.85
N MET A 177 10.22 -2.83 -2.91
CA MET A 177 11.51 -2.17 -3.08
C MET A 177 12.69 -3.17 -3.03
N TYR A 178 12.57 -4.25 -2.27
CA TYR A 178 13.49 -5.40 -2.33
C TYR A 178 13.51 -6.05 -3.71
N ILE A 179 12.33 -6.32 -4.31
CA ILE A 179 12.21 -6.86 -5.67
C ILE A 179 12.90 -5.95 -6.70
N THR A 180 12.75 -4.64 -6.52
CA THR A 180 13.30 -3.58 -7.38
C THR A 180 14.83 -3.42 -7.23
N ASP A 181 15.44 -4.02 -6.21
CA ASP A 181 16.86 -3.83 -5.83
C ASP A 181 17.21 -2.36 -5.52
N THR A 182 16.33 -1.64 -4.81
CA THR A 182 16.57 -0.27 -4.34
C THR A 182 16.75 -0.22 -2.82
N ASP A 183 17.30 0.88 -2.29
CA ASP A 183 17.27 1.14 -0.84
C ASP A 183 15.82 1.20 -0.34
N TYR A 184 15.51 0.41 0.69
CA TYR A 184 14.26 0.39 1.44
C TYR A 184 14.46 0.69 2.94
N GLY A 185 15.60 1.29 3.29
CA GLY A 185 15.95 1.68 4.64
C GLY A 185 16.07 3.20 4.80
N TYR A 186 17.21 3.65 5.29
CA TYR A 186 17.41 5.04 5.71
C TYR A 186 17.29 6.04 4.55
N GLU A 187 17.91 5.77 3.41
CA GLU A 187 17.96 6.76 2.31
C GLU A 187 16.59 6.99 1.70
N SER A 188 15.79 5.95 1.49
CA SER A 188 14.42 6.04 0.97
C SER A 188 13.48 6.73 1.95
N VAL A 189 13.51 6.38 3.24
CA VAL A 189 12.72 7.05 4.30
C VAL A 189 13.06 8.54 4.35
N LYS A 190 14.35 8.88 4.34
CA LYS A 190 14.83 10.26 4.35
C LYS A 190 14.42 11.04 3.10
N LYS A 191 14.54 10.45 1.90
CA LYS A 191 14.15 11.07 0.63
C LYS A 191 12.65 11.36 0.59
N LEU A 192 11.81 10.43 1.03
CA LEU A 192 10.37 10.62 1.07
C LEU A 192 9.97 11.69 2.11
N GLY A 193 10.65 11.74 3.25
CA GLY A 193 10.50 12.80 4.25
C GLY A 193 9.03 13.03 4.65
N LYS A 194 8.54 14.27 4.51
CA LYS A 194 7.15 14.63 4.83
C LYS A 194 6.09 13.95 3.94
N HIS A 195 6.50 13.40 2.79
CA HIS A 195 5.62 12.70 1.86
C HIS A 195 5.53 11.20 2.18
N LEU A 196 6.33 10.67 3.11
CA LEU A 196 6.11 9.34 3.67
C LEU A 196 4.87 9.39 4.58
N LYS A 197 3.74 8.88 4.09
CA LYS A 197 2.45 8.93 4.80
C LYS A 197 2.07 7.59 5.40
N HIS A 198 2.46 6.50 4.74
CA HIS A 198 2.02 5.16 5.06
C HIS A 198 3.14 4.17 4.75
N VAL A 199 3.17 3.03 5.44
CA VAL A 199 4.19 2.00 5.26
C VAL A 199 3.51 0.65 5.10
N HIS A 200 3.86 -0.10 4.07
CA HIS A 200 3.51 -1.51 3.92
C HIS A 200 4.71 -2.38 4.29
N VAL A 201 4.44 -3.49 4.95
CA VAL A 201 5.44 -4.53 5.22
C VAL A 201 4.94 -5.88 4.73
N LYS A 202 5.75 -6.48 3.87
CA LYS A 202 5.66 -7.84 3.36
C LYS A 202 7.08 -8.29 3.03
N ASP A 203 7.32 -9.59 3.11
CA ASP A 203 8.64 -10.16 2.90
C ASP A 203 8.59 -11.16 1.74
N GLU A 204 9.70 -11.21 1.00
CA GLU A 204 9.81 -11.87 -0.29
C GLU A 204 11.20 -12.49 -0.38
N ARG A 205 11.30 -13.66 -1.00
CA ARG A 205 12.59 -14.31 -1.28
C ARG A 205 12.75 -14.52 -2.78
N ARG A 206 13.91 -14.19 -3.31
CA ARG A 206 14.25 -14.46 -4.71
C ARG A 206 14.51 -15.96 -4.90
N THR A 207 14.03 -16.53 -6.00
CA THR A 207 14.26 -17.95 -6.31
C THR A 207 14.67 -18.18 -7.76
N SER A 208 15.50 -19.19 -7.99
CA SER A 208 15.77 -19.73 -9.33
C SER A 208 14.69 -20.72 -9.79
N ASP A 209 13.88 -21.25 -8.89
CA ASP A 209 12.81 -22.21 -9.19
C ASP A 209 11.44 -21.51 -9.20
N GLY A 210 11.00 -21.10 -10.38
CA GLY A 210 9.68 -20.49 -10.57
C GLY A 210 8.50 -21.45 -10.38
N SER A 211 8.73 -22.71 -10.05
CA SER A 211 7.67 -23.70 -9.77
C SER A 211 7.38 -23.87 -8.28
N GLU A 212 8.12 -23.20 -7.39
CA GLU A 212 7.84 -23.21 -5.96
C GLU A 212 6.40 -22.76 -5.67
N PRO A 213 5.70 -23.35 -4.68
CA PRO A 213 4.32 -22.96 -4.36
C PRO A 213 4.20 -21.47 -4.00
N GLY A 214 3.35 -20.75 -4.74
CA GLY A 214 3.15 -19.32 -4.56
C GLY A 214 4.19 -18.43 -5.24
N ALA A 215 5.14 -19.02 -5.98
CA ALA A 215 6.10 -18.24 -6.75
C ALA A 215 5.40 -17.37 -7.80
N PHE A 216 5.96 -16.18 -8.04
CA PHE A 216 5.54 -15.27 -9.09
C PHE A 216 6.77 -14.71 -9.83
N SER A 217 6.55 -14.26 -11.06
CA SER A 217 7.60 -13.68 -11.90
C SER A 217 7.33 -12.20 -12.12
N ASN A 218 8.32 -11.37 -11.83
CA ASN A 218 8.26 -9.94 -12.07
C ASN A 218 9.44 -9.48 -12.93
N ARG A 219 9.23 -8.36 -13.64
CA ARG A 219 10.31 -7.68 -14.35
C ARG A 219 11.09 -6.74 -13.43
N THR A 220 12.41 -6.87 -13.46
CA THR A 220 13.37 -5.98 -12.79
C THR A 220 14.36 -5.43 -13.82
N HIS A 221 15.32 -4.63 -13.33
CA HIS A 221 16.45 -4.16 -14.15
C HIS A 221 17.36 -5.30 -14.66
N ARG A 222 17.23 -6.53 -14.12
CA ARG A 222 18.00 -7.72 -14.50
C ARG A 222 17.28 -8.64 -15.48
N GLY A 223 16.00 -8.39 -15.78
CA GLY A 223 15.17 -9.23 -16.64
C GLY A 223 13.93 -9.73 -15.91
N ILE A 224 13.42 -10.90 -16.31
CA ILE A 224 12.33 -11.57 -15.59
C ILE A 224 12.95 -12.45 -14.51
N GLU A 225 12.54 -12.24 -13.26
CA GLU A 225 13.04 -12.96 -12.10
C GLU A 225 11.87 -13.53 -11.29
N ASN A 226 12.13 -14.59 -10.52
CA ASN A 226 11.10 -15.26 -9.72
C ASN A 226 11.28 -14.96 -8.22
N PHE A 227 10.15 -14.85 -7.53
CA PHE A 227 10.08 -14.55 -6.10
C PHE A 227 9.03 -15.41 -5.44
N VAL A 228 9.17 -15.65 -4.14
CA VAL A 228 8.21 -16.36 -3.30
C VAL A 228 7.84 -15.49 -2.10
N PRO A 229 6.53 -15.20 -1.90
CA PRO A 229 6.06 -14.48 -0.73
C PRO A 229 6.33 -15.26 0.54
N CYS A 230 6.83 -14.57 1.56
CA CYS A 230 7.25 -15.12 2.83
C CYS A 230 6.54 -14.42 3.99
N LEU A 231 6.46 -15.13 5.12
CA LEU A 231 6.20 -14.48 6.40
C LEU A 231 7.36 -13.52 6.74
N LEU A 232 7.11 -12.44 7.48
CA LEU A 232 8.15 -11.48 7.86
C LEU A 232 9.32 -12.16 8.59
N GLY A 233 10.54 -11.98 8.10
CA GLY A 233 11.74 -12.62 8.65
C GLY A 233 11.96 -14.06 8.17
N LYS A 234 11.17 -14.53 7.19
CA LYS A 234 11.40 -15.77 6.45
C LYS A 234 11.80 -15.54 5.01
N GLY A 235 11.68 -14.31 4.51
CA GLY A 235 12.21 -13.90 3.20
C GLY A 235 13.58 -13.26 3.33
N GLU A 236 13.91 -12.41 2.36
CA GLU A 236 15.22 -11.77 2.20
C GLU A 236 15.17 -10.24 2.34
N ALA A 237 13.99 -9.64 2.52
CA ALA A 237 13.87 -8.21 2.78
C ALA A 237 14.21 -7.92 4.26
N ASP A 238 15.34 -7.25 4.51
CA ASP A 238 15.72 -6.86 5.88
C ASP A 238 14.94 -5.64 6.36
N HIS A 239 13.80 -5.89 7.02
CA HIS A 239 12.96 -4.83 7.58
C HIS A 239 13.61 -4.09 8.76
N SER A 240 14.73 -4.55 9.33
CA SER A 240 15.38 -3.91 10.48
C SER A 240 15.77 -2.47 10.16
N ALA A 241 16.38 -2.26 8.99
CA ALA A 241 16.81 -0.94 8.53
C ALA A 241 15.64 0.03 8.33
N LEU A 242 14.50 -0.46 7.81
CA LEU A 242 13.27 0.34 7.69
C LEU A 242 12.77 0.77 9.06
N PHE A 243 12.56 -0.18 9.98
CA PHE A 243 12.02 0.14 11.31
C PHE A 243 12.98 1.02 12.13
N GLU A 244 14.29 0.82 12.01
CA GLU A 244 15.31 1.73 12.56
C GLU A 244 15.10 3.16 12.08
N SER A 245 15.03 3.33 10.76
CA SER A 245 14.84 4.64 10.13
C SER A 245 13.52 5.30 10.56
N LEU A 246 12.42 4.53 10.61
CA LEU A 246 11.12 5.01 11.08
C LEU A 246 11.18 5.46 12.55
N ARG A 247 11.93 4.76 13.42
CA ARG A 247 12.13 5.18 14.81
C ARG A 247 12.95 6.46 14.90
N GLU A 248 14.04 6.56 14.13
CA GLU A 248 14.92 7.73 14.11
C GLU A 248 14.19 9.01 13.70
N ILE A 249 13.32 8.95 12.70
CA ILE A 249 12.50 10.09 12.28
C ILE A 249 11.27 10.31 13.17
N GLY A 250 11.05 9.44 14.17
CA GLY A 250 9.93 9.52 15.08
C GLY A 250 8.58 9.20 14.46
N TYR A 251 8.51 8.39 13.40
CA TYR A 251 7.28 8.03 12.69
C TYR A 251 6.24 7.42 13.66
N LYS A 252 5.05 8.03 13.75
CA LYS A 252 3.96 7.59 14.64
C LYS A 252 2.71 7.08 13.93
N ASP A 253 2.66 7.18 12.61
CA ASP A 253 1.53 6.75 11.79
C ASP A 253 1.58 5.24 11.50
N TRP A 254 1.04 4.83 10.36
CA TRP A 254 0.54 3.50 10.08
C TRP A 254 1.58 2.60 9.39
N VAL A 255 1.68 1.37 9.90
CA VAL A 255 2.38 0.25 9.28
C VAL A 255 1.36 -0.84 8.99
N THR A 256 1.07 -1.10 7.72
CA THR A 256 0.12 -2.12 7.27
C THR A 256 0.84 -3.43 6.94
N LEU A 257 0.35 -4.55 7.48
CA LEU A 257 0.84 -5.91 7.18
C LEU A 257 0.15 -6.45 5.90
N GLU A 258 0.94 -6.87 4.90
CA GLU A 258 0.45 -7.25 3.57
C GLU A 258 1.00 -8.59 3.06
N CYS A 259 1.03 -9.62 3.91
CA CYS A 259 1.61 -10.91 3.54
C CYS A 259 0.77 -11.71 2.54
N HIS A 260 1.37 -12.02 1.39
CA HIS A 260 0.76 -12.78 0.29
C HIS A 260 1.15 -14.26 0.26
N THR A 261 1.86 -14.77 1.28
CA THR A 261 2.22 -16.19 1.33
C THR A 261 1.00 -17.09 1.49
N GLN A 262 1.14 -18.38 1.17
CA GLN A 262 0.05 -19.34 1.28
C GLN A 262 -0.29 -19.65 2.76
N GLY A 263 -1.49 -20.18 3.02
CA GLY A 263 -1.94 -20.57 4.37
C GLY A 263 -3.11 -19.73 4.91
N SER A 264 -3.31 -19.77 6.22
CA SER A 264 -4.37 -19.00 6.89
C SER A 264 -4.01 -17.52 7.00
N GLY A 265 -4.92 -16.62 6.59
CA GLY A 265 -4.72 -15.18 6.74
C GLY A 265 -4.58 -14.74 8.21
N PHE A 266 -5.27 -15.42 9.13
CA PHE A 266 -5.11 -15.19 10.57
C PHE A 266 -3.67 -15.49 11.03
N GLU A 267 -3.14 -16.67 10.67
CA GLU A 267 -1.81 -17.10 11.09
C GLU A 267 -0.71 -16.21 10.50
N ARG A 268 -0.86 -15.81 9.23
CA ARG A 268 0.05 -14.85 8.58
C ARG A 268 0.08 -13.51 9.34
N LEU A 269 -1.08 -12.90 9.55
CA LEU A 269 -1.17 -11.61 10.25
C LEU A 269 -0.68 -11.72 11.70
N GLN A 270 -0.99 -12.81 12.40
CA GLN A 270 -0.53 -13.02 13.78
C GLN A 270 1.00 -13.08 13.84
N HIS A 271 1.63 -13.87 12.98
CA HIS A 271 3.07 -14.00 12.91
C HIS A 271 3.72 -12.65 12.60
N ASP A 272 3.29 -12.00 11.53
CA ASP A 272 3.90 -10.77 11.03
C ASP A 272 3.70 -9.61 11.99
N PHE A 273 2.56 -9.56 12.68
CA PHE A 273 2.33 -8.55 13.71
C PHE A 273 3.31 -8.69 14.87
N GLN A 274 3.58 -9.91 15.33
CA GLN A 274 4.55 -10.14 16.41
C GLN A 274 5.96 -9.70 16.02
N ILE A 275 6.38 -9.96 14.77
CA ILE A 275 7.69 -9.53 14.26
C ILE A 275 7.74 -8.00 14.13
N ALA A 276 6.72 -7.38 13.53
CA ALA A 276 6.63 -5.94 13.37
C ALA A 276 6.64 -5.19 14.72
N GLN A 277 5.98 -5.73 15.76
CA GLN A 277 6.03 -5.17 17.11
C GLN A 277 7.44 -5.21 17.72
N LYS A 278 8.16 -6.33 17.57
CA LYS A 278 9.55 -6.45 18.04
C LYS A 278 10.45 -5.41 17.35
N LEU A 279 10.38 -5.35 16.02
CA LEU A 279 11.13 -4.37 15.22
C LEU A 279 10.78 -2.93 15.63
N ALA A 280 9.51 -2.58 15.79
CA ALA A 280 9.10 -1.25 16.21
C ALA A 280 9.54 -0.88 17.64
N SER A 281 9.70 -1.87 18.53
CA SER A 281 10.21 -1.67 19.89
C SER A 281 11.73 -1.57 19.98
N GLY A 282 12.45 -1.85 18.90
CA GLY A 282 13.92 -1.95 18.89
C GLY A 282 14.45 -3.21 19.56
N GLN A 283 13.58 -4.20 19.82
CA GLN A 283 14.01 -5.54 20.22
C GLN A 283 14.41 -6.29 18.95
N ILE A 284 15.71 -6.44 18.73
CA ILE A 284 16.23 -7.22 17.60
C ILE A 284 15.78 -8.67 17.78
N PRO A 285 15.12 -9.30 16.80
CA PRO A 285 14.84 -10.73 16.85
C PRO A 285 16.16 -11.51 16.96
N MET A 286 16.31 -12.34 17.99
CA MET A 286 17.40 -13.32 18.08
C MET A 286 17.29 -14.37 16.97
#